data_AF-A0A1G3H5A3-F1
#
_entry.id   AF-A0A1G3H5A3-F1
#
_cell.length_a   1.000
_cell.length_b   1.000
_cell.length_c   1.000
_cell.angle_alpha   90.00
_cell.angle_beta   90.00
_cell.angle_gamma   90.00
#
_symmetry.space_group_name_H-M   'P 1'
#
loop_
_entity.id
_entity.type
_entity.pdbx_description
1 polymer ?
#
loop_
_entity_poly.entity_id
_entity_poly.type
_entity_poly.pdbx_seq_one_letter_code
_entity_poly.pdbx_strand_id
1 'polypeptide(L)'
;MSTTPLKRSRSQRGVGIIAALMVTLLIGGLAVMLARMTATQAVSYALDDRGVRAYWAARAGLEWGSYQRAINGSCAASTIVAMPATATSLTEYQVTVTCTGSGPYLLTATACAPAAECGAPTTATYVERVITRTMP
;
A
#
# COMPACT_ATOMS: atom_id res chain seq x y z
N MET A 1 66.63 41.64 24.81
CA MET A 1 65.64 40.76 24.14
C MET A 1 64.39 40.70 25.00
N SER A 2 63.31 41.34 24.55
CA SER A 2 62.06 41.47 25.29
C SER A 2 61.17 40.25 25.07
N THR A 3 60.81 39.54 26.13
CA THR A 3 59.88 38.42 26.09
C THR A 3 58.45 38.94 26.32
N THR A 4 57.67 39.05 25.25
CA THR A 4 56.25 39.39 25.31
C THR A 4 55.44 38.18 25.83
N PRO A 5 54.69 38.28 26.93
CA PRO A 5 53.89 37.17 27.43
C PRO A 5 52.60 37.03 26.62
N LEU A 6 52.36 35.86 26.05
CA LEU A 6 51.11 35.54 25.36
C LEU A 6 49.97 35.39 26.38
N LYS A 7 49.03 36.33 26.36
CA LYS A 7 47.83 36.34 27.20
C LYS A 7 46.89 35.21 26.77
N ARG A 8 46.93 34.08 27.50
CA ARG A 8 46.05 32.94 27.26
C ARG A 8 44.63 33.29 27.68
N SER A 9 43.76 33.58 26.70
CA SER A 9 42.33 33.72 26.91
C SER A 9 41.76 32.39 27.41
N ARG A 10 41.37 32.32 28.69
CA ARG A 10 40.51 31.24 29.18
C ARG A 10 39.11 31.50 28.61
N SER A 11 38.82 30.87 27.48
CA SER A 11 37.45 30.71 27.00
C SER A 11 36.60 30.15 28.15
N GLN A 12 35.58 30.89 28.57
CA GLN A 12 34.56 30.41 29.49
C GLN A 12 33.78 29.28 28.79
N ARG A 13 34.25 28.05 28.97
CA ARG A 13 33.72 26.83 28.32
C ARG A 13 32.34 26.41 28.81
N GLY A 14 31.80 27.02 29.87
CA GLY A 14 30.54 26.61 30.49
C GLY A 14 29.28 27.06 29.74
N VAL A 15 29.27 28.29 29.20
CA VAL A 15 28.06 28.85 28.56
C VAL A 15 27.77 28.19 27.20
N GLY A 16 28.82 27.87 26.44
CA GLY A 16 28.68 27.23 25.11
C GLY A 16 28.10 25.82 25.17
N ILE A 17 28.36 25.06 26.24
CA ILE A 17 27.86 23.70 26.41
C ILE A 17 26.33 23.71 26.61
N ILE A 18 25.82 24.63 27.43
CA ILE A 18 24.38 24.75 27.69
C ILE A 18 23.64 25.16 26.42
N ALA A 19 24.18 26.13 25.67
CA ALA A 19 23.60 26.55 24.39
C ALA A 19 23.59 25.41 23.36
N ALA A 20 24.68 24.64 23.24
CA ALA A 20 24.75 23.50 22.34
C ALA A 20 23.75 22.39 22.72
N LEU A 21 23.57 22.12 24.01
CA LEU A 21 22.58 21.16 24.49
C LEU A 21 21.15 21.61 24.16
N MET A 22 20.85 22.90 24.34
CA MET A 22 19.52 23.44 24.06
C MET A 22 19.18 23.28 22.57
N VAL A 23 20.11 23.63 21.68
CA VAL A 23 19.96 23.41 20.22
C VAL A 23 19.84 21.93 19.88
N THR A 24 20.63 21.05 20.50
CA THR A 24 20.58 19.61 20.25
C THR A 24 19.24 19.00 20.66
N LEU A 25 18.67 19.41 21.79
CA LEU A 25 17.37 18.93 22.25
C LEU A 25 16.23 19.43 21.35
N LEU A 26 16.30 20.67 20.86
CA LEU A 26 15.32 21.21 19.91
C LEU A 26 15.35 20.44 18.58
N ILE A 27 16.54 20.31 17.98
CA ILE A 27 16.70 19.59 16.71
C ILE A 27 16.38 18.10 16.89
N GLY A 28 16.80 17.50 18.00
CA GLY A 28 16.50 16.11 18.35
C GLY A 28 15.00 15.85 18.50
N GLY A 29 14.27 16.76 19.16
CA GLY A 29 12.80 16.67 19.26
C GLY A 29 12.11 16.75 17.90
N LEU A 30 12.54 17.68 17.04
CA LEU A 30 12.06 17.80 15.65
C LEU A 30 12.35 16.55 14.83
N ALA A 31 13.55 15.99 14.93
CA ALA A 31 13.94 14.78 14.22
C ALA A 31 13.05 13.58 14.60
N VAL A 32 12.73 13.43 15.89
CA VAL A 32 11.82 12.37 16.37
C VAL A 32 10.40 12.58 15.83
N MET A 33 9.89 13.81 15.84
CA MET A 33 8.56 14.12 15.30
C MET A 33 8.46 13.80 13.80
N LEU A 34 9.47 14.18 13.02
CA LEU A 34 9.54 13.88 11.59
C LEU A 34 9.61 12.37 11.34
N ALA A 35 10.41 11.62 12.13
CA ALA A 35 10.49 10.16 12.04
C ALA A 35 9.12 9.47 12.29
N ARG A 36 8.34 9.99 13.23
CA ARG A 36 6.98 9.50 13.52
C ARG A 36 6.04 9.74 12.33
N MET A 37 6.11 10.92 11.72
CA MET A 37 5.31 11.25 10.53
C MET A 37 5.70 10.41 9.31
N THR A 38 6.98 10.10 9.10
CA THR A 38 7.39 9.25 7.97
C THR A 38 6.86 7.82 8.10
N ALA A 39 6.75 7.31 9.33
CA ALA A 39 6.23 5.97 9.58
C ALA A 39 4.72 5.84 9.27
N THR A 40 3.93 6.86 9.58
CA THR A 40 2.49 6.84 9.25
C THR A 40 2.23 7.05 7.76
N GLN A 41 3.05 7.85 7.09
CA GLN A 41 2.93 8.08 5.65
C GLN A 41 3.22 6.83 4.81
N ALA A 42 4.17 5.98 5.23
CA ALA A 42 4.52 4.75 4.51
C ALA A 42 3.34 3.78 4.35
N VAL A 43 2.41 3.76 5.31
CA VAL A 43 1.24 2.88 5.29
C VAL A 43 0.23 3.32 4.23
N SER A 44 -0.05 4.62 4.11
CA SER A 44 -0.98 5.15 3.11
C SER A 44 -0.52 4.85 1.69
N TYR A 45 0.76 5.09 1.38
CA TYR A 45 1.33 4.77 0.07
C TYR A 45 1.24 3.28 -0.27
N ALA A 46 1.46 2.41 0.72
CA ALA A 46 1.33 0.97 0.53
C ALA A 46 -0.14 0.57 0.25
N LEU A 47 -1.12 1.19 0.92
CA LEU A 47 -2.54 0.94 0.65
C LEU A 47 -2.95 1.39 -0.75
N ASP A 48 -2.45 2.53 -1.21
CA ASP A 48 -2.74 3.05 -2.55
C ASP A 48 -2.19 2.12 -3.65
N ASP A 49 -0.95 1.62 -3.50
CA ASP A 49 -0.35 0.65 -4.43
C ASP A 49 -1.15 -0.66 -4.47
N ARG A 50 -1.57 -1.17 -3.31
CA ARG A 50 -2.44 -2.35 -3.22
C ARG A 50 -3.79 -2.13 -3.90
N GLY A 51 -4.35 -0.92 -3.80
CA GLY A 51 -5.58 -0.53 -4.49
C GLY A 51 -5.46 -0.61 -6.02
N VAL A 52 -4.32 -0.19 -6.58
CA VAL A 52 -4.04 -0.29 -8.02
C VAL A 52 -3.89 -1.74 -8.46
N ARG A 53 -3.17 -2.56 -7.69
CA ARG A 53 -3.01 -4.00 -7.98
C ARG A 53 -4.34 -4.74 -7.95
N ALA A 54 -5.19 -4.47 -6.96
CA ALA A 54 -6.54 -5.02 -6.88
C ALA A 54 -7.39 -4.65 -8.10
N TYR A 55 -7.24 -3.44 -8.63
CA TYR A 55 -7.95 -3.03 -9.86
C TYR A 55 -7.50 -3.84 -11.09
N TRP A 56 -6.19 -3.99 -11.30
CA TRP A 56 -5.67 -4.78 -12.42
C TRP A 56 -6.01 -6.27 -12.28
N ALA A 57 -5.99 -6.80 -11.05
CA ALA A 57 -6.46 -8.13 -10.71
C ALA A 57 -7.93 -8.36 -11.12
N ALA A 58 -8.84 -7.47 -10.71
CA ALA A 58 -10.25 -7.56 -11.07
C ALA A 58 -10.46 -7.46 -12.58
N ARG A 59 -9.70 -6.59 -13.27
CA ARG A 59 -9.77 -6.46 -14.73
C ARG A 59 -9.32 -7.73 -15.44
N ALA A 60 -8.24 -8.36 -15.00
CA ALA A 60 -7.80 -9.64 -15.52
C ALA A 60 -8.87 -10.74 -15.32
N GLY A 61 -9.54 -10.74 -14.16
CA GLY A 61 -10.68 -11.62 -13.90
C GLY A 61 -11.85 -11.39 -14.85
N LEU A 62 -12.19 -10.13 -15.15
CA LEU A 62 -13.22 -9.82 -16.16
C LEU A 62 -12.83 -10.31 -17.55
N GLU A 63 -11.58 -10.13 -17.96
CA GLU A 63 -11.10 -10.61 -19.26
C GLU A 63 -11.16 -12.13 -19.34
N TRP A 64 -10.73 -12.84 -18.29
CA TRP A 64 -10.89 -14.29 -18.18
C TRP A 64 -12.37 -14.71 -18.26
N GLY A 65 -13.26 -14.05 -17.51
CA GLY A 65 -14.70 -14.35 -17.52
C GLY A 65 -15.34 -14.10 -18.89
N SER A 66 -14.91 -13.04 -19.57
CA SER A 66 -15.35 -12.72 -20.94
C SER A 66 -14.90 -13.79 -21.95
N TYR A 67 -13.68 -14.27 -21.80
CA TYR A 67 -13.10 -15.32 -22.64
C TYR A 67 -13.83 -16.65 -22.43
N GLN A 68 -14.09 -17.03 -21.18
CA GLN A 68 -14.85 -18.24 -20.85
C GLN A 68 -16.24 -18.22 -21.50
N ARG A 69 -16.93 -17.08 -21.41
CA ARG A 69 -18.22 -16.89 -22.07
C ARG A 69 -18.11 -16.96 -23.59
N ALA A 70 -17.10 -16.34 -24.18
CA ALA A 70 -16.91 -16.32 -25.64
C ALA A 70 -16.60 -17.71 -26.22
N ILE A 71 -15.84 -18.54 -25.51
CA ILE A 71 -15.41 -19.87 -26.01
C ILE A 71 -16.35 -20.98 -25.57
N ASN A 72 -16.69 -21.04 -24.27
CA ASN A 72 -17.46 -22.14 -23.71
C ASN A 72 -18.97 -21.84 -23.67
N GLY A 73 -19.41 -20.68 -24.17
CA GLY A 73 -20.82 -20.28 -24.22
C GLY A 73 -21.49 -20.16 -22.85
N SER A 74 -20.72 -20.28 -21.78
CA SER A 74 -21.19 -20.33 -20.40
C SER A 74 -20.26 -19.53 -19.51
N CYS A 75 -20.84 -18.93 -18.47
CA CYS A 75 -20.07 -18.38 -17.38
C CYS A 75 -20.65 -18.94 -16.09
N ALA A 76 -19.79 -19.52 -15.26
CA ALA A 76 -20.21 -20.05 -13.96
C ALA A 76 -20.68 -18.92 -13.05
N ALA A 77 -21.70 -19.20 -12.22
CA ALA A 77 -22.32 -18.21 -11.36
C ALA A 77 -21.32 -17.53 -10.41
N SER A 78 -20.32 -18.29 -9.95
CA SER A 78 -19.18 -17.80 -9.19
C SER A 78 -17.97 -18.68 -9.46
N THR A 79 -16.81 -18.08 -9.74
CA THR A 79 -15.55 -18.80 -9.90
C THR A 79 -14.41 -17.99 -9.31
N ILE A 80 -13.62 -18.64 -8.47
CA ILE A 80 -12.39 -18.08 -7.95
C ILE A 80 -11.30 -18.32 -9.00
N VAL A 81 -10.73 -17.24 -9.51
CA VAL A 81 -9.64 -17.26 -10.47
C VAL A 81 -8.35 -17.00 -9.71
N ALA A 82 -7.49 -18.01 -9.68
CA ALA A 82 -6.13 -17.85 -9.16
C ALA A 82 -5.30 -17.05 -10.17
N MET A 83 -4.57 -16.04 -9.68
CA MET A 83 -3.59 -15.35 -10.51
C MET A 83 -2.45 -16.31 -10.88
N PRO A 84 -1.74 -16.08 -12.01
CA PRO A 84 -0.61 -16.92 -12.39
C PRO A 84 0.44 -16.93 -11.28
N ALA A 85 1.02 -18.09 -10.99
CA ALA A 85 2.07 -18.22 -9.98
C ALA A 85 3.32 -17.37 -10.28
N THR A 86 3.51 -16.96 -11.54
CA THR A 86 4.56 -16.03 -11.99
C THR A 86 4.30 -14.59 -11.57
N ALA A 87 3.04 -14.22 -11.28
CA ALA A 87 2.66 -12.91 -10.76
C ALA A 87 2.82 -12.88 -9.24
N THR A 88 4.06 -13.01 -8.75
CA THR A 88 4.41 -13.12 -7.32
C THR A 88 3.81 -11.99 -6.47
N SER A 89 3.70 -10.79 -7.05
CA SER A 89 3.14 -9.60 -6.39
C SER A 89 1.61 -9.54 -6.33
N LEU A 90 0.91 -10.49 -6.97
CA LEU A 90 -0.54 -10.63 -6.96
C LEU A 90 -1.00 -11.86 -6.16
N THR A 91 -0.09 -12.61 -5.55
CA THR A 91 -0.39 -13.85 -4.81
C THR A 91 -1.22 -13.63 -3.55
N GLU A 92 -1.18 -12.43 -2.97
CA GLU A 92 -2.01 -12.02 -1.82
C GLU A 92 -3.46 -11.67 -2.22
N TYR A 93 -3.75 -11.54 -3.52
CA TYR A 93 -5.06 -11.17 -4.04
C TYR A 93 -5.82 -12.39 -4.53
N GLN A 94 -7.09 -12.48 -4.15
CA GLN A 94 -8.03 -13.43 -4.72
C GLN A 94 -9.01 -12.69 -5.62
N VAL A 95 -9.30 -13.26 -6.79
CA VAL A 95 -10.30 -12.71 -7.72
C VAL A 95 -11.47 -13.67 -7.82
N THR A 96 -12.67 -13.19 -7.52
CA THR A 96 -13.91 -13.93 -7.72
C THR A 96 -14.66 -13.31 -8.88
N VAL A 97 -14.89 -14.10 -9.92
CA VAL A 97 -15.70 -13.71 -11.08
C VAL A 97 -17.08 -14.31 -10.89
N THR A 98 -18.10 -13.46 -10.91
CA THR A 98 -19.49 -13.87 -10.85
C THR A 98 -20.23 -13.44 -12.10
N CYS A 99 -21.13 -14.29 -12.54
CA CYS A 99 -21.93 -14.09 -13.74
C CYS A 99 -23.39 -14.29 -13.41
N THR A 100 -24.19 -13.27 -13.65
CA THR A 100 -25.63 -13.31 -13.39
C THR A 100 -26.42 -12.88 -14.62
N GLY A 101 -27.55 -13.56 -14.85
CA GLY A 101 -28.46 -13.27 -15.96
C GLY A 101 -28.76 -14.47 -16.85
N SER A 102 -29.96 -14.45 -17.44
CA SER A 102 -30.45 -15.34 -18.51
C SER A 102 -30.92 -14.49 -19.71
N GLY A 103 -30.15 -13.45 -20.02
CA GLY A 103 -30.40 -12.33 -20.94
C GLY A 103 -29.06 -11.60 -21.13
N PRO A 104 -28.96 -10.27 -21.34
CA PRO A 104 -27.64 -9.61 -21.27
C PRO A 104 -26.98 -9.93 -19.92
N TYR A 105 -25.79 -10.52 -19.97
CA TYR A 105 -25.12 -11.09 -18.81
C TYR A 105 -24.34 -10.00 -18.08
N LEU A 106 -24.49 -9.93 -16.76
CA LEU A 106 -23.68 -9.08 -15.92
C LEU A 106 -22.49 -9.89 -15.40
N LEU A 107 -21.29 -9.55 -15.87
CA LEU A 107 -20.05 -10.03 -15.30
C LEU A 107 -19.60 -9.08 -14.20
N THR A 108 -19.27 -9.63 -13.05
CA THR A 108 -18.71 -8.90 -11.92
C THR A 108 -17.44 -9.60 -11.48
N ALA A 109 -16.31 -8.90 -11.50
CA ALA A 109 -15.08 -9.40 -10.90
C ALA A 109 -14.80 -8.64 -9.60
N THR A 110 -14.62 -9.37 -8.52
CA THR A 110 -14.23 -8.84 -7.20
C THR A 110 -12.81 -9.29 -6.90
N ALA A 111 -11.89 -8.35 -6.75
CA ALA A 111 -10.54 -8.61 -6.29
C ALA A 111 -10.39 -8.15 -4.85
N CYS A 112 -9.90 -9.01 -3.97
CA CYS A 112 -9.79 -8.75 -2.54
C CYS A 112 -8.44 -9.23 -2.00
N ALA A 113 -7.90 -8.48 -1.03
CA ALA A 113 -6.65 -8.81 -0.33
C ALA A 113 -6.72 -8.37 1.16
N PRO A 114 -6.13 -9.14 2.09
CA PRO A 114 -5.56 -10.46 1.86
C PRO A 114 -6.64 -11.50 1.50
N ALA A 115 -6.31 -12.47 0.64
CA ALA A 115 -7.24 -13.49 0.14
C ALA A 115 -8.05 -14.21 1.24
N ALA A 116 -7.45 -14.42 2.42
CA ALA A 116 -8.07 -15.07 3.56
C ALA A 116 -9.25 -14.29 4.18
N GLU A 117 -9.34 -12.98 3.93
CA GLU A 117 -10.37 -12.09 4.50
C GLU A 117 -11.47 -11.72 3.48
N CYS A 118 -11.40 -12.26 2.27
CA CYS A 118 -12.39 -12.01 1.22
C CYS A 118 -13.80 -12.38 1.68
N GLY A 119 -14.69 -11.39 1.74
CA GLY A 119 -16.09 -11.54 2.17
C GLY A 119 -16.32 -11.39 3.68
N ALA A 120 -15.27 -11.36 4.50
CA ALA A 120 -15.35 -11.11 5.93
C ALA A 120 -14.09 -10.37 6.43
N PRO A 121 -13.95 -9.07 6.10
CA PRO A 121 -12.78 -8.29 6.49
C PRO A 121 -12.72 -8.11 8.01
N THR A 122 -11.55 -8.39 8.59
CA THR A 122 -11.28 -8.24 10.03
C THR A 122 -10.16 -7.24 10.30
N THR A 123 -9.36 -6.92 9.27
CA THR A 123 -8.18 -6.07 9.38
C THR A 123 -8.37 -4.72 8.67
N ALA A 124 -7.82 -3.65 9.22
CA ALA A 124 -7.81 -2.31 8.61
C ALA A 124 -6.96 -2.20 7.33
N THR A 125 -6.21 -3.25 6.96
CA THR A 125 -5.41 -3.34 5.73
C THR A 125 -6.17 -4.01 4.59
N TYR A 126 -7.44 -4.38 4.78
CA TYR A 126 -8.27 -5.00 3.76
C TYR A 126 -8.50 -4.03 2.59
N VAL A 127 -8.31 -4.55 1.37
CA VAL A 127 -8.57 -3.83 0.13
C VAL A 127 -9.42 -4.69 -0.78
N GLU A 128 -10.50 -4.10 -1.28
CA GLU A 128 -11.39 -4.73 -2.25
C GLU A 128 -11.66 -3.80 -3.43
N ARG A 129 -11.71 -4.37 -4.63
CA ARG A 129 -12.11 -3.68 -5.87
C ARG A 129 -13.09 -4.54 -6.64
N VAL A 130 -14.24 -3.96 -6.95
CA VAL A 130 -15.31 -4.61 -7.72
C VAL A 130 -15.47 -3.88 -9.05
N ILE A 131 -15.41 -4.63 -10.15
CA ILE A 131 -15.60 -4.10 -11.49
C ILE A 131 -16.68 -4.92 -12.18
N THR A 132 -17.66 -4.24 -12.78
CA THR A 132 -18.76 -4.87 -13.51
C THR A 132 -18.71 -4.54 -14.99
N ARG A 133 -19.16 -5.48 -15.81
CA ARG A 133 -19.35 -5.30 -17.25
C ARG A 133 -20.60 -6.05 -17.68
N THR A 134 -21.50 -5.38 -18.37
CA THR A 134 -22.62 -6.02 -19.06
C THR A 134 -22.16 -6.53 -20.43
N MET A 135 -22.61 -7.73 -20.79
CA MET A 135 -22.39 -8.34 -22.10
C MET A 135 -23.74 -8.66 -22.75
N PRO A 136 -23.85 -8.52 -24.08
CA PRO A 136 -25.02 -9.00 -24.80
C PRO A 136 -25.14 -10.53 -24.77
#